data_AF-A0A7T4WKK8-F1
#
_entry.id   AF-A0A7T4WKK8-F1
#
_cell.length_a   1.000
_cell.length_b   1.000
_cell.length_c   1.000
_cell.angle_alpha   90.00
_cell.angle_beta   90.00
_cell.angle_gamma   90.00
#
_symmetry.space_group_name_H-M   'P 1'
#
loop_
_entity.id
_entity.type
_entity.pdbx_description
1 polymer ?
#
loop_
_entity_poly.entity_id
_entity_poly.type
_entity_poly.pdbx_seq_one_letter_code
_entity_poly.pdbx_strand_id
1 'polypeptide(L)'
;MQANIRSVTVQGRAQDRDTGLDHVHRFEVETDTGHRYVVTCEGPPVGPPSDWKVTSADDGRLVGSVRLLGAGLPGATNYRYKKAGAFFAGGKQFDLWNAVQSLLQ
;
A
#
# COMPACT_ATOMS: atom_id res chain seq x y z
N MET A 1 7.69 13.54 10.30
CA MET A 1 7.23 13.80 8.91
C MET A 1 6.85 12.46 8.30
N GLN A 2 5.91 12.44 7.36
CA GLN A 2 5.52 11.24 6.63
C GLN A 2 6.42 11.14 5.39
N ALA A 3 7.08 10.00 5.17
CA ALA A 3 7.93 9.82 3.99
C ALA A 3 7.11 9.72 2.70
N ASN A 4 7.72 10.16 1.61
CA ASN A 4 7.14 10.00 0.28
C ASN A 4 7.66 8.73 -0.36
N ILE A 5 6.82 8.09 -1.18
CA ILE A 5 7.28 7.00 -2.01
C ILE A 5 8.15 7.57 -3.13
N ARG A 6 9.39 7.13 -3.19
CA ARG A 6 10.36 7.48 -4.23
C ARG A 6 10.20 6.59 -5.45
N SER A 7 10.02 5.28 -5.23
CA SER A 7 9.85 4.30 -6.31
C SER A 7 8.98 3.14 -5.86
N VAL A 8 8.28 2.55 -6.83
CA VAL A 8 7.58 1.27 -6.67
C VAL A 8 8.08 0.31 -7.72
N THR A 9 8.31 -0.93 -7.30
CA THR A 9 8.86 -1.98 -8.14
C THR A 9 7.96 -3.21 -8.11
N VAL A 10 7.57 -3.70 -9.29
CA VAL A 10 6.81 -4.95 -9.44
C VAL A 10 7.72 -5.93 -10.17
N GLN A 11 8.05 -7.05 -9.52
CA GLN A 11 8.95 -8.07 -10.07
C GLN A 11 10.26 -7.49 -10.64
N GLY A 12 10.86 -6.53 -9.93
CA GLY A 12 12.10 -5.86 -10.35
C GLY A 12 11.95 -4.77 -11.42
N ARG A 13 10.72 -4.46 -11.88
CA ARG A 13 10.45 -3.35 -12.81
C ARG A 13 9.83 -2.15 -12.11
N ALA A 14 10.43 -0.97 -12.29
CA ALA A 14 9.87 0.28 -11.79
C ALA A 14 8.48 0.54 -12.41
N GLN A 15 7.55 1.01 -11.59
CA GLN A 15 6.19 1.37 -11.98
C GLN A 15 5.98 2.87 -11.86
N ASP A 16 5.15 3.41 -12.75
CA ASP A 16 4.73 4.81 -12.70
C ASP A 16 3.65 5.01 -11.63
N ARG A 17 3.52 6.24 -11.12
CA ARG A 17 2.50 6.63 -10.14
C ARG A 17 1.07 6.40 -10.62
N ASP A 18 0.83 6.51 -11.93
CA ASP A 18 -0.47 6.31 -12.55
C ASP A 18 -0.76 4.83 -12.85
N THR A 19 0.20 3.95 -12.59
CA THR A 19 0.01 2.50 -12.76
C THR A 19 -0.91 1.99 -11.66
N GLY A 20 -2.04 1.40 -12.04
CA GLY A 20 -2.90 0.68 -11.09
C GLY A 20 -2.13 -0.50 -10.49
N LEU A 21 -1.97 -0.56 -9.17
CA LEU A 21 -1.28 -1.65 -8.46
C LEU A 21 -2.24 -2.64 -7.79
N ASP A 22 -3.54 -2.37 -7.88
CA ASP A 22 -4.59 -3.12 -7.23
C ASP A 22 -4.67 -4.56 -7.73
N HIS A 23 -4.35 -4.82 -9.00
CA HIS A 23 -4.27 -6.16 -9.59
C HIS A 23 -2.96 -6.92 -9.29
N VAL A 24 -2.01 -6.30 -8.58
CA VAL A 24 -0.70 -6.89 -8.30
C VAL A 24 -0.68 -7.55 -6.93
N HIS A 25 -0.28 -8.83 -6.90
CA HIS A 25 -0.17 -9.58 -5.64
C HIS A 25 0.94 -9.08 -4.72
N ARG A 26 2.06 -8.63 -5.27
CA ARG A 26 3.22 -8.21 -4.50
C ARG A 26 4.01 -7.13 -5.22
N PHE A 27 4.34 -6.07 -4.51
CA PHE A 27 5.21 -5.00 -5.00
C PHE A 27 6.08 -4.45 -3.88
N GLU A 28 7.18 -3.84 -4.27
CA GLU A 28 8.18 -3.26 -3.38
C GLU A 28 8.12 -1.74 -3.47
N VAL A 29 8.36 -1.07 -2.35
CA VAL A 29 8.25 0.38 -2.22
C VAL A 29 9.51 0.89 -1.55
N GLU A 30 10.15 1.88 -2.14
CA GLU A 30 11.25 2.63 -1.53
C GLU A 30 10.78 4.05 -1.22
N THR A 31 11.12 4.56 -0.03
CA THR A 31 10.84 5.94 0.36
C THR A 31 11.98 6.89 0.04
N ASP A 32 11.69 8.18 0.02
CA ASP A 32 12.69 9.26 -0.08
C ASP A 32 13.66 9.30 1.12
N THR A 33 13.28 8.69 2.25
CA THR A 33 14.11 8.46 3.43
C THR A 33 15.01 7.22 3.34
N GLY A 34 14.90 6.44 2.26
CA GLY A 34 15.71 5.25 2.00
C GLY A 34 15.20 3.95 2.65
N HIS A 35 14.03 3.97 3.26
CA HIS A 35 13.40 2.76 3.81
C HIS A 35 12.71 1.96 2.71
N ARG A 36 12.76 0.63 2.83
CA ARG A 36 12.15 -0.29 1.87
C ARG A 36 11.06 -1.11 2.52
N TYR A 37 9.97 -1.31 1.78
CA TYR A 37 8.79 -2.02 2.24
C TYR A 37 8.30 -2.99 1.16
N VAL A 38 7.71 -4.09 1.60
CA VAL A 38 7.04 -5.07 0.74
C VAL A 38 5.55 -5.02 1.03
N VAL A 39 4.78 -4.79 -0.03
CA VAL A 39 3.32 -4.81 0.00
C VAL A 39 2.85 -6.12 -0.61
N THR A 40 2.06 -6.89 0.12
CA THR A 40 1.55 -8.21 -0.32
C THR A 40 0.05 -8.28 -0.13
N CYS A 41 -0.68 -8.62 -1.19
CA CYS A 41 -2.11 -8.91 -1.16
C CYS A 41 -2.36 -10.32 -0.61
N GLU A 42 -3.10 -10.43 0.49
CA GLU A 42 -3.60 -11.68 1.04
C GLU A 42 -4.90 -12.05 0.32
N GLY A 43 -4.80 -12.92 -0.69
CA GLY A 43 -5.92 -13.33 -1.51
C GLY A 43 -5.86 -12.77 -2.94
N PRO A 44 -6.89 -13.03 -3.77
CA PRO A 44 -6.92 -12.56 -5.14
C PRO A 44 -6.87 -11.03 -5.17
N PRO A 45 -6.01 -10.40 -6.00
CA PRO A 45 -5.89 -8.96 -6.07
C PRO A 45 -7.07 -8.33 -6.83
N VAL A 46 -8.05 -9.13 -7.26
CA VAL A 46 -9.15 -8.70 -8.10
C VAL A 46 -10.45 -8.71 -7.32
N GLY A 47 -11.07 -7.54 -7.19
CA GLY A 47 -12.39 -7.35 -6.58
C GLY A 47 -12.36 -7.16 -5.06
N PRO A 48 -13.30 -6.40 -4.49
CA PRO A 48 -13.41 -6.24 -3.05
C PRO A 48 -13.92 -7.53 -2.37
N PRO A 49 -13.41 -7.88 -1.16
CA PRO A 49 -12.30 -7.22 -0.46
C PRO A 49 -10.94 -7.83 -0.83
N SER A 50 -10.01 -6.97 -1.27
CA SER A 50 -8.58 -7.27 -1.30
C SER A 50 -7.91 -6.65 -0.07
N ASP A 51 -7.07 -7.40 0.62
CA ASP A 51 -6.36 -6.97 1.82
C ASP A 51 -4.85 -7.04 1.59
N TRP A 52 -4.16 -5.90 1.66
CA TRP A 52 -2.70 -5.84 1.55
C TRP A 52 -2.06 -5.66 2.93
N LYS A 53 -0.99 -6.41 3.16
CA LYS A 53 -0.07 -6.18 4.29
C LYS A 53 1.15 -5.41 3.79
N VAL A 54 1.56 -4.42 4.58
CA VAL A 54 2.79 -3.65 4.38
C VAL A 54 3.79 -4.07 5.44
N THR A 55 4.92 -4.62 5.00
CA THR A 55 6.00 -5.10 5.86
C THR A 55 7.28 -4.37 5.54
N SER A 56 8.13 -4.12 6.54
CA SER A 56 9.48 -3.62 6.31
C SER A 56 10.31 -4.69 5.60
N ALA A 57 11.04 -4.29 4.56
CA ALA A 57 11.87 -5.22 3.79
C ALA A 57 13.15 -5.63 4.55
N ASP A 58 13.57 -4.83 5.53
CA ASP A 58 14.84 -5.03 6.24
C ASP A 58 14.70 -6.05 7.38
N ASP A 59 13.54 -6.09 8.07
CA ASP A 59 13.29 -6.94 9.24
C ASP A 59 11.99 -7.75 9.18
N GLY A 60 11.20 -7.62 8.11
CA GLY A 60 9.92 -8.31 7.94
C GLY A 60 8.80 -7.82 8.87
N ARG A 61 9.03 -6.77 9.65
CA ARG A 61 8.07 -6.27 10.63
C ARG A 61 6.82 -5.73 9.94
N LEU A 62 5.64 -6.10 10.45
CA LEU A 62 4.37 -5.54 9.97
C LEU A 62 4.30 -4.05 10.34
N VAL A 63 4.15 -3.21 9.31
CA VAL A 63 3.98 -1.76 9.43
C VAL A 63 2.50 -1.40 9.47
N GLY A 64 1.68 -2.12 8.70
CA GLY A 64 0.24 -1.91 8.66
C GLY A 64 -0.45 -2.73 7.59
N SER A 65 -1.73 -2.44 7.41
CA SER A 65 -2.57 -3.09 6.42
C SER A 65 -3.40 -2.07 5.64
N VAL A 66 -3.65 -2.35 4.37
CA VAL A 66 -4.57 -1.62 3.51
C VAL A 66 -5.69 -2.57 3.08
N ARG A 67 -6.94 -2.13 3.16
CA ARG A 67 -8.12 -2.88 2.70
C ARG A 67 -8.81 -2.13 1.58
N LEU A 68 -9.09 -2.79 0.47
CA LEU A 68 -10.01 -2.32 -0.55
C LEU A 68 -11.44 -2.39 -0.01
N LEU A 69 -12.14 -1.26 0.03
CA LEU A 69 -13.55 -1.18 0.42
C LEU A 69 -14.51 -1.32 -0.76
N GLY A 70 -14.03 -1.15 -1.99
CA GLY A 70 -14.80 -1.24 -3.24
C GLY A 70 -14.75 0.06 -4.07
N ALA A 71 -15.44 0.04 -5.22
CA ALA A 71 -15.61 1.21 -6.07
C ALA A 71 -16.37 2.30 -5.28
N GLY A 72 -15.73 3.46 -5.11
CA GLY A 72 -16.33 4.63 -4.49
C GLY A 72 -17.13 5.45 -5.49
N LEU A 73 -16.77 6.73 -5.62
CA LEU A 73 -17.28 7.59 -6.71
C LEU A 73 -16.84 7.02 -8.08
N PRO A 74 -17.54 7.35 -9.18
CA PRO A 74 -17.10 6.99 -10.53
C PRO A 74 -15.64 7.43 -10.75
N GLY A 75 -14.74 6.47 -10.95
CA GLY A 75 -13.30 6.72 -11.15
C GLY A 75 -12.42 6.73 -9.89
N ALA A 76 -12.95 6.49 -8.69
CA ALA A 76 -12.15 6.45 -7.45
C ALA A 76 -12.42 5.18 -6.62
N THR A 77 -11.37 4.42 -6.36
CA THR A 77 -11.43 3.19 -5.54
C THR A 77 -11.12 3.53 -4.08
N ASN A 78 -11.96 3.09 -3.13
CA ASN A 78 -11.77 3.42 -1.72
C ASN A 78 -10.89 2.40 -1.01
N TYR A 79 -9.83 2.88 -0.38
CA TYR A 79 -8.92 2.09 0.45
C TYR A 79 -8.95 2.57 1.90
N ARG A 80 -8.93 1.63 2.83
CA ARG A 80 -8.75 1.91 4.26
C ARG A 80 -7.38 1.41 4.71
N TYR A 81 -6.55 2.28 5.25
CA TYR A 81 -5.27 1.90 5.83
C TYR A 81 -5.34 1.92 7.37
N LYS A 82 -4.54 1.07 8.01
CA LYS A 82 -4.37 1.01 9.47
C LYS A 82 -2.92 0.64 9.81
N LYS A 83 -2.27 1.42 10.67
CA LYS A 83 -0.92 1.11 11.18
C LYS A 83 -0.98 -0.06 12.17
N ALA A 84 0.02 -0.93 12.11
CA ALA A 84 0.18 -2.03 13.06
C ALA A 84 0.37 -1.47 14.48
N GLY A 85 -0.25 -2.11 15.48
CA GLY A 85 -0.15 -1.72 16.88
C GLY A 85 -0.88 -0.42 17.28
N ALA A 86 -1.51 0.28 16.33
CA ALA A 86 -2.20 1.53 16.61
C ALA A 86 -3.72 1.35 16.78
N PHE A 87 -4.27 1.94 17.84
CA PHE A 87 -5.73 1.96 18.08
C PHE A 87 -6.47 2.95 17.17
N PHE A 88 -5.86 4.11 16.87
CA PHE A 88 -6.49 5.19 16.10
C PHE A 88 -5.73 5.62 14.83
N ALA A 89 -4.53 5.08 14.56
CA ALA A 89 -3.76 5.50 13.37
C ALA A 89 -4.21 4.73 12.12
N GLY A 90 -5.27 5.22 11.49
CA GLY A 90 -5.79 4.73 10.24
C GLY A 90 -6.66 5.78 9.55
N GLY A 91 -6.98 5.55 8.29
CA GLY A 91 -7.74 6.50 7.49
C GLY A 91 -8.23 5.91 6.18
N LYS A 92 -8.82 6.76 5.34
CA LYS A 92 -9.25 6.39 3.99
C LYS A 92 -8.40 7.14 2.95
N GLN A 93 -8.17 6.49 1.83
CA GLN A 93 -7.52 7.05 0.64
C GLN A 93 -8.27 6.57 -0.61
N PHE A 94 -8.17 7.32 -1.69
CA PHE A 94 -8.85 7.03 -2.96
C PHE A 94 -7.96 6.27 -3.97
N ASP A 95 -6.80 5.84 -3.50
CA ASP A 95 -5.79 5.19 -4.31
C ASP A 95 -4.85 4.33 -3.41
N LEU A 96 -4.41 3.19 -3.93
CA LEU A 96 -3.62 2.21 -3.19
C LEU A 96 -2.24 2.76 -2.82
N TRP A 97 -1.62 3.52 -3.73
CA TRP A 97 -0.31 4.13 -3.49
C TRP A 97 -0.36 5.10 -2.31
N ASN A 98 -1.35 5.99 -2.28
CA ASN A 98 -1.55 6.93 -1.17
C ASN A 98 -1.89 6.21 0.15
N ALA A 99 -2.66 5.13 0.08
CA ALA A 99 -2.97 4.29 1.25
C ALA A 99 -1.71 3.66 1.84
N VAL A 100 -0.83 3.12 1.00
CA VAL A 100 0.47 2.57 1.42
C VAL A 100 1.37 3.68 1.96
N GLN A 101 1.51 4.82 1.26
CA GLN A 101 2.34 5.94 1.71
C GLN A 101 1.93 6.46 3.10
N SER A 102 0.63 6.40 3.43
CA SER A 102 0.09 6.76 4.75
C SER A 102 0.59 5.88 5.90
N LEU A 103 1.17 4.73 5.60
CA LEU A 103 1.76 3.79 6.56
C LEU A 103 3.27 3.99 6.72
N LEU A 104 3.96 4.61 5.76
CA LEU A 104 5.42 4.64 5.69
C LEU A 104 6.04 5.71 6.60
N GLN A 105 7.30 5.49 6.94
CA GLN A 105 8.15 6.38 7.74
C GLN A 105 9.35 6.85 6.94
#